data_AF-A0A534JRS3-F1
#
_entry.id   AF-A0A534JRS3-F1
#
_cell.length_a   1.000
_cell.length_b   1.000
_cell.length_c   1.000
_cell.angle_alpha   90.00
_cell.angle_beta   90.00
_cell.angle_gamma   90.00
#
_symmetry.space_group_name_H-M   'P 1'
#
loop_
_entity.id
_entity.type
_entity.pdbx_description
1 polymer ?
#
loop_
_entity_poly.entity_id
_entity_poly.type
_entity_poly.pdbx_seq_one_letter_code
_entity_poly.pdbx_strand_id
1 'polypeptide(L)' 'MQVGCGVYLHPVRGRPYLYFWHYETKGASRVQIKEYVGPARSGRSIAEAARRCESYYQRAVGELQRLRVQTLATIRGSS' A
#
# COMPACT_ATOMS: atom_id res chain seq x y z
N MET A 1 4.01 -8.12 10.30
CA MET A 1 3.92 -6.95 9.40
C MET A 1 3.11 -7.39 8.19
N GLN A 2 2.10 -6.63 7.76
CA GLN A 2 1.45 -6.84 6.45
C GLN A 2 1.84 -5.66 5.58
N VAL A 3 2.55 -5.96 4.49
CA VAL A 3 3.02 -4.98 3.53
C VAL A 3 2.43 -5.37 2.20
N GLY A 4 1.86 -4.39 1.53
CA GLY A 4 1.25 -4.60 0.24
C GLY A 4 0.38 -3.43 -0.14
N CYS A 5 0.44 -3.11 -1.42
CA CYS A 5 -0.52 -2.26 -2.09
C CYS A 5 -0.78 -2.82 -3.48
N GLY A 6 -1.82 -2.30 -4.11
CA GLY A 6 -2.10 -2.60 -5.51
C GLY A 6 -3.29 -1.82 -6.02
N VAL A 7 -3.65 -2.10 -7.26
CA VAL A 7 -4.76 -1.47 -7.95
C VAL A 7 -5.67 -2.56 -8.47
N TYR A 8 -6.97 -2.40 -8.32
CA TYR A 8 -7.96 -3.28 -8.93
C TYR A 8 -9.02 -2.48 -9.68
N LEU A 9 -9.67 -3.16 -10.63
CA LEU A 9 -10.82 -2.63 -11.35
C LEU A 9 -12.10 -2.98 -10.62
N HIS A 10 -12.95 -1.99 -10.43
CA HIS A 10 -14.29 -2.16 -9.89
C HIS A 10 -15.32 -1.67 -10.92
N PRO A 11 -16.14 -2.56 -11.50
CA PRO A 11 -17.19 -2.16 -12.42
C PRO A 11 -18.38 -1.59 -11.64
N VAL A 12 -18.80 -0.36 -11.98
CA VAL A 12 -20.01 0.27 -11.44
C VAL A 12 -20.91 0.66 -12.60
N ARG A 13 -22.10 0.06 -12.67
CA ARG A 13 -23.08 0.27 -13.76
C ARG A 13 -22.43 0.12 -15.16
N GLY A 14 -21.64 -0.94 -15.34
CA GLY A 14 -20.95 -1.24 -16.60
C GLY A 14 -19.72 -0.39 -16.92
N ARG A 15 -19.36 0.58 -16.08
CA ARG A 15 -18.16 1.41 -16.27
C ARG A 15 -17.05 0.96 -15.31
N PRO A 16 -15.83 0.67 -15.80
CA PRO A 16 -14.72 0.25 -14.94
C PRO A 16 -14.04 1.44 -14.27
N TYR A 17 -13.78 1.32 -12.96
CA TYR A 17 -13.07 2.31 -12.17
C TYR A 17 -11.87 1.69 -11.45
N LEU A 18 -10.81 2.48 -11.29
CA LEU A 18 -9.62 2.08 -10.54
C LEU A 18 -9.84 2.36 -9.06
N TYR A 19 -9.48 1.38 -8.25
CA TYR A 19 -9.35 1.50 -6.81
C TYR A 19 -7.93 1.12 -6.41
N PHE A 20 -7.31 1.96 -5.61
CA PHE A 20 -6.04 1.68 -4.96
C PHE A 20 -6.33 1.00 -3.61
N TRP A 21 -5.57 -0.03 -3.26
CA TRP A 21 -5.62 -0.61 -1.94
C TRP A 21 -4.23 -0.68 -1.32
N HIS A 22 -4.16 -0.55 0.00
CA HIS A 22 -2.93 -0.73 0.73
C HIS A 22 -3.20 -1.16 2.18
N TYR A 23 -2.21 -1.78 2.81
CA TYR A 23 -2.23 -1.96 4.25
C TYR A 23 -1.79 -0.68 4.98
N GLU A 24 -2.46 -0.38 6.09
CA GLU A 24 -2.10 0.68 7.02
C GLU A 24 -2.06 0.10 8.44
N THR A 25 -1.12 0.58 9.26
CA THR A 25 -1.06 0.26 10.69
C THR A 25 -1.82 1.34 11.47
N LYS A 26 -2.89 0.96 12.17
CA LYS A 26 -3.67 1.83 13.05
C LYS A 26 -3.61 1.30 14.48
N GLY A 27 -2.71 1.86 15.29
CA GLY A 27 -2.43 1.35 16.63
C GLY A 27 -1.97 -0.11 16.61
N ALA A 28 -2.63 -0.97 17.37
CA ALA A 28 -2.37 -2.42 17.37
C ALA A 28 -2.99 -3.16 16.18
N SER A 29 -3.92 -2.52 15.46
CA SER A 29 -4.66 -3.14 14.37
C SER A 29 -4.03 -2.83 13.02
N ARG A 30 -4.15 -3.76 12.07
CA ARG A 30 -3.81 -3.54 10.67
C ARG A 30 -5.05 -3.62 9.82
N VAL A 31 -5.23 -2.65 8.95
CA VAL A 31 -6.43 -2.53 8.11
C VAL A 31 -6.04 -2.43 6.65
N GLN A 32 -6.79 -3.11 5.79
CA GLN A 32 -6.69 -2.93 4.36
C GLN A 32 -7.61 -1.78 3.95
N ILE A 33 -7.01 -0.68 3.50
CA ILE A 33 -7.73 0.48 2.98
C ILE A 33 -7.95 0.30 1.48
N LYS A 34 -9.12 0.70 0.98
CA LYS A 34 -9.47 0.72 -0.44
C LYS A 34 -10.00 2.11 -0.78
N GLU A 35 -9.36 2.77 -1.73
CA GLU A 35 -9.65 4.15 -2.11
C GLU A 35 -10.01 4.23 -3.59
N TYR A 36 -11.09 4.94 -3.89
CA TYR A 36 -11.43 5.27 -5.27
C TYR A 36 -10.37 6.20 -5.88
N VAL A 37 -9.93 5.88 -7.09
CA VAL A 37 -8.97 6.69 -7.84
C VAL A 37 -9.65 7.47 -8.96
N GLY A 38 -10.42 6.79 -9.80
CA GLY A 38 -11.03 7.40 -10.98
C GLY A 38 -11.43 6.40 -12.07
N PRO A 39 -11.98 6.88 -13.20
CA PRO A 39 -12.33 6.02 -14.34
C PRO A 39 -11.09 5.31 -14.90
N ALA A 40 -11.21 4.02 -15.23
CA ALA A 40 -10.07 3.21 -15.65
C ALA A 40 -9.47 3.59 -17.01
N ARG A 41 -10.24 4.27 -17.87
CA ARG A 41 -9.79 4.74 -19.18
C ARG A 41 -9.22 6.17 -19.16
N SER A 42 -9.18 6.81 -18.00
CA SER A 42 -8.62 8.16 -17.86
C SER A 42 -7.11 8.05 -17.59
N GLY A 43 -6.30 8.65 -18.48
CA GLY A 43 -4.85 8.72 -18.30
C GLY A 43 -4.43 9.36 -16.96
N ARG A 44 -5.20 10.35 -16.49
CA ARG A 44 -5.00 10.97 -15.17
C ARG A 44 -5.19 9.96 -14.03
N SER A 45 -6.23 9.13 -14.09
CA SER A 45 -6.48 8.09 -13.08
C SER A 45 -5.40 7.02 -13.07
N ILE A 46 -4.89 6.64 -14.25
CA ILE A 46 -3.81 5.67 -14.39
C ILE A 46 -2.52 6.21 -13.77
N ALA A 47 -2.15 7.46 -14.11
CA ALA A 47 -0.99 8.13 -13.54
C ALA A 47 -1.10 8.29 -12.01
N GLU A 48 -2.29 8.63 -11.52
CA GLU A 48 -2.59 8.71 -10.09
C GLU A 48 -2.37 7.37 -9.38
N ALA A 49 -2.94 6.29 -9.93
CA ALA A 49 -2.84 4.96 -9.36
C ALA A 49 -1.37 4.49 -9.29
N ALA A 50 -0.60 4.71 -10.37
CA ALA A 50 0.83 4.40 -10.42
C ALA A 50 1.61 5.17 -9.34
N ARG A 51 1.36 6.49 -9.22
CA ARG A 51 2.01 7.33 -8.21
C ARG A 51 1.72 6.87 -6.79
N ARG A 52 0.50 6.40 -6.50
CA ARG A 52 0.14 5.88 -5.17
C ARG A 52 0.88 4.58 -4.84
N CYS A 53 1.01 3.67 -5.81
CA CYS A 53 1.82 2.46 -5.64
C CYS A 53 3.29 2.81 -5.34
N GLU A 54 3.88 3.70 -6.14
CA GLU A 54 5.29 4.09 -5.95
C GLU A 54 5.52 4.74 -4.58
N SER A 55 4.65 5.67 -4.18
CA SER A 55 4.71 6.30 -2.85
C SER A 55 4.58 5.27 -1.71
N TYR A 56 3.73 4.26 -1.88
CA TYR A 56 3.61 3.19 -0.90
C TYR A 56 4.90 2.35 -0.82
N TYR A 57 5.48 1.95 -1.96
CA TYR A 57 6.71 1.16 -1.99
C TYR A 57 7.86 1.88 -1.30
N GLN A 58 8.07 3.17 -1.60
CA GLN A 58 9.12 3.96 -0.96
C GLN A 58 8.97 4.00 0.56
N ARG A 59 7.74 4.20 1.05
CA ARG A 59 7.46 4.21 2.49
C ARG A 59 7.67 2.83 3.11
N ALA A 60 7.17 1.79 2.46
CA ALA A 60 7.28 0.40 2.92
C ALA A 60 8.74 -0.07 3.02
N VAL A 61 9.61 0.33 2.07
CA VAL A 61 11.05 0.07 2.14
C VAL A 61 11.65 0.68 3.40
N GLY A 62 11.37 1.94 3.70
CA GLY A 62 11.88 2.62 4.90
C GLY A 62 11.36 2.01 6.22
N GLU A 63 10.14 1.50 6.23
CA GLU A 63 9.58 0.77 7.38
C GLU A 63 10.23 -0.62 7.54
N LEU A 64 10.39 -1.36 6.45
CA LEU A 64 11.04 -2.68 6.45
C LEU A 64 12.50 -2.58 6.88
N GLN A 65 13.22 -1.55 6.44
CA GLN A 65 14.59 -1.29 6.87
C GLN A 65 14.68 -1.05 8.38
N ARG A 66 13.78 -0.22 8.94
CA ARG A 66 13.70 0.02 10.39
C ARG A 66 13.40 -1.26 11.17
N LEU A 67 12.41 -2.02 10.71
CA LEU A 67 12.06 -3.31 11.33
C LEU A 67 13.24 -4.28 11.28
N ARG A 68 13.95 -4.36 10.16
CA ARG A 68 15.14 -5.21 10.01
C ARG A 68 16.21 -4.86 11.06
N VAL A 69 16.51 -3.57 11.25
CA VAL A 69 17.52 -3.12 12.24
C VAL A 69 17.09 -3.54 13.65
N GLN A 70 15.82 -3.29 14.02
CA GLN A 70 15.28 -3.67 15.33
C GLN A 70 15.33 -5.18 15.56
N THR A 71 14.84 -5.97 14.60
CA THR A 71 14.85 -7.44 14.68
C THR A 71 16.27 -7.98 14.86
N LEU A 72 17.24 -7.48 14.10
CA LEU A 72 18.63 -7.91 14.23
C LEU A 72 19.24 -7.53 15.58
N ALA A 73 18.91 -6.35 16.12
CA ALA A 73 19.34 -5.94 17.45
C ALA A 73 18.76 -6.85 18.54
N THR A 74 17.46 -7.19 18.47
CA THR A 74 16.82 -8.12 19.41
C THR A 74 17.47 -9.51 19.35
N ILE A 75 17.74 -10.04 18.15
CA ILE A 75 18.41 -11.34 17.99
C ILE A 75 19.81 -11.32 18.62
N ARG A 76 20.57 -10.23 18.43
CA ARG A 76 21.94 -10.10 18.95
C ARG A 76 22.02 -9.79 20.46
N GLY A 77 20.99 -9.16 21.03
CA GLY A 77 20.91 -8.76 22.43
C GLY A 77 20.04 -9.66 23.30
N SER A 78 19.66 -10.84 22.81
CA SER A 78 19.09 -11.91 23.65
C SER A 78 20.25 -12.75 24.20
N SER A 79 20.87 -12.26 25.27
CA SER A 79 21.83 -12.97 26.12
C SER A 79 21.56 -12.58 27.57
#